data_AF-A0A0N4YDU9-F1
#
_entry.id   AF-A0A0N4YDU9-F1
#
_cell.length_a   1.000
_cell.length_b   1.000
_cell.length_c   1.000
_cell.angle_alpha   90.00
_cell.angle_beta   90.00
_cell.angle_gamma   90.00
#
_symmetry.space_group_name_H-M   'P 1'
#
loop_
_entity.id
_entity.type
_entity.pdbx_description
1 polymer ?
#
loop_
_entity_poly.entity_id
_entity_poly.type
_entity_poly.pdbx_seq_one_letter_code
_entity_poly.pdbx_strand_id
1 'polypeptide(L)'
;MVDTKPPKKPPMTEEERAKLAKKLDDDLEQFVEEMAARKAAEKTEKQPFDFDEWCKDIDQHPAFMKDLETGSKSQYADTISALQALKYDEEDMEDKQLSAERHKTEGNKHFKLGKYRWATDCYSEGIKQRCLDRKLNSVLHGNRAAAQKRIGNLRSAIKDCVLALKFDATNMKLGYANQCVEWIEKAKKGFKSPMNRSRA
;
A
#
# COMPACT_ATOMS: atom_id res chain seq x y z
N MET A 1 24.40 -9.00 39.25
CA MET A 1 24.30 -7.66 38.63
C MET A 1 23.79 -6.73 39.71
N VAL A 2 24.62 -5.78 40.15
CA VAL A 2 24.29 -4.87 41.27
C VAL A 2 23.82 -3.55 40.65
N ASP A 3 22.51 -3.34 40.63
CA ASP A 3 21.89 -2.10 40.17
C ASP A 3 22.17 -0.98 41.18
N THR A 4 23.32 -0.30 41.01
CA THR A 4 23.63 0.92 41.76
C THR A 4 23.01 2.10 41.02
N LYS A 5 21.83 2.50 41.48
CA LYS A 5 21.16 3.72 41.04
C LYS A 5 22.09 4.91 41.33
N PRO A 6 22.32 5.83 40.37
CA PRO A 6 23.23 6.95 40.58
C PRO A 6 22.75 7.83 41.75
N PRO A 7 23.67 8.40 42.56
CA PRO A 7 23.31 9.16 43.74
C PRO A 7 22.47 10.38 43.34
N LYS A 8 21.25 10.48 43.90
CA LYS A 8 20.41 11.67 43.74
C LYS A 8 21.13 12.83 44.42
N LYS A 9 21.43 13.89 43.65
CA LYS A 9 22.01 15.13 44.19
C LYS A 9 21.11 15.67 45.32
N PRO A 10 21.68 16.19 46.41
CA PRO A 10 20.90 16.76 47.50
C PRO A 10 19.99 17.89 46.98
N PRO A 11 18.78 18.06 47.53
CA PRO A 11 17.86 19.10 47.09
C PRO A 11 18.50 20.46 47.34
N MET A 12 18.74 21.20 46.25
CA MET A 12 19.35 22.54 46.25
C MET A 12 18.60 23.45 47.22
N THR A 13 19.33 24.21 48.05
CA THR A 13 18.75 25.16 49.02
C THR A 13 18.07 26.33 48.29
N GLU A 14 17.11 26.99 48.93
CA GLU A 14 16.31 28.04 48.28
C GLU A 14 17.18 29.22 47.78
N GLU A 15 18.22 29.55 48.54
CA GLU A 15 19.19 30.59 48.16
C GLU A 15 20.03 30.20 46.94
N GLU A 16 20.43 28.93 46.83
CA GLU A 16 21.16 28.42 45.68
C GLU A 16 20.27 28.35 44.42
N ARG A 17 18.98 28.04 44.58
CA ARG A 17 17.99 28.09 43.49
C ARG A 17 17.80 29.51 42.99
N ALA A 18 17.65 30.47 43.89
CA ALA A 18 17.50 31.88 43.54
C ALA A 18 18.74 32.42 42.83
N LYS A 19 19.95 32.06 43.30
CA LYS A 19 21.21 32.43 42.64
C LYS A 19 21.36 31.79 41.25
N LEU A 20 20.96 30.53 41.10
CA LEU A 20 20.99 29.83 39.82
C LEU A 20 19.98 30.43 38.84
N ALA A 21 18.76 30.72 39.29
CA ALA A 21 17.73 31.36 38.47
C ALA A 21 18.20 32.73 37.97
N LYS A 22 18.74 33.56 38.88
CA LYS A 22 19.30 34.87 38.52
C LYS A 22 20.42 34.74 37.48
N LYS A 23 21.35 33.80 37.68
CA LYS A 23 22.41 33.56 36.70
C LYS A 23 21.85 33.12 35.34
N LEU A 24 20.80 32.31 35.34
CA LEU A 24 20.17 31.82 34.11
C LEU A 24 19.47 32.96 33.35
N ASP A 25 18.83 33.88 34.08
CA ASP A 25 18.24 35.09 33.50
C ASP A 25 19.31 36.01 32.91
N ASP A 26 20.41 36.24 33.65
CA ASP A 26 21.55 37.04 33.17
C ASP A 26 22.21 36.41 31.91
N ASP A 27 22.43 35.08 31.91
CA ASP A 27 23.00 34.34 30.78
C ASP A 27 22.06 34.36 29.55
N LEU A 28 20.74 34.34 29.78
CA LEU A 28 19.73 34.42 28.72
C LEU A 28 19.68 35.80 28.09
N GLU A 29 19.73 36.85 28.91
CA GLU A 29 19.74 38.24 28.44
C GLU A 29 20.98 38.51 27.58
N GLN A 30 22.14 38.02 28.02
CA GLN A 30 23.38 38.09 27.25
C GLN A 30 23.30 37.34 25.90
N PHE A 31 22.69 36.15 25.88
CA PHE A 31 22.50 35.38 24.65
C PHE A 31 21.56 36.08 23.66
N VAL A 32 20.46 36.67 24.14
CA VAL A 32 19.50 37.39 23.31
C VAL A 32 20.15 38.65 22.72
N GLU A 33 20.93 39.39 23.51
CA GLU A 33 21.68 40.55 23.05
C GLU A 33 22.73 40.18 22.00
N GLU A 34 23.48 39.09 22.20
CA GLU A 34 24.46 38.60 21.23
C GLU A 34 23.79 38.20 19.91
N MET A 35 22.66 37.50 19.98
CA MET A 35 21.88 37.10 18.80
C MET A 35 21.26 38.31 18.08
N ALA A 36 20.79 39.31 18.82
CA ALA A 36 20.28 40.55 18.25
C ALA A 36 21.39 41.37 17.59
N ALA A 37 22.56 41.47 18.22
CA ALA A 37 23.74 42.13 17.65
C ALA A 37 24.25 41.40 16.41
N ARG A 38 24.27 40.07 16.43
CA ARG A 38 24.66 39.23 15.28
C ARG A 38 23.68 39.40 14.12
N LYS A 39 22.37 39.42 14.39
CA LYS A 39 21.33 39.67 13.38
C LYS A 39 21.32 41.12 12.86
N ALA A 40 21.71 42.10 13.69
CA ALA A 40 21.82 43.49 13.27
C ALA A 40 23.10 43.76 12.45
N ALA A 41 24.20 43.07 12.77
CA ALA A 41 25.43 43.09 12.00
C ALA A 41 25.30 42.29 10.70
N GLU A 42 24.51 41.22 10.70
CA GLU A 42 24.06 40.49 9.53
C GLU A 42 23.01 41.32 8.80
N LYS A 43 23.47 42.34 8.07
CA LYS A 43 22.71 42.99 7.00
C LYS A 43 22.43 41.97 5.90
N THR A 44 21.49 41.08 6.17
CA THR A 44 20.79 40.31 5.14
C THR A 44 19.93 41.31 4.41
N GLU A 45 20.49 41.91 3.36
CA GLU A 45 19.65 42.49 2.31
C GLU A 45 18.67 41.39 1.92
N LYS A 46 17.37 41.60 2.22
CA LYS A 46 16.35 40.66 1.79
C LYS A 46 16.47 40.60 0.27
N GLN A 47 17.03 39.51 -0.22
CA GLN A 47 17.15 39.29 -1.65
C GLN A 47 15.75 39.50 -2.24
N PRO A 48 15.62 40.28 -3.33
CA PRO A 48 14.35 40.40 -4.02
C PRO A 48 13.86 39.00 -4.34
N PHE A 49 12.58 38.72 -4.09
CA PHE A 49 12.01 37.42 -4.42
C PHE A 49 12.10 37.22 -5.93
N ASP A 50 12.98 36.31 -6.35
CA ASP A 50 13.10 35.87 -7.73
C ASP A 50 12.22 34.63 -7.93
N PHE A 51 11.15 34.81 -8.71
CA PHE A 51 10.21 33.74 -9.01
C PHE A 51 10.84 32.62 -9.85
N ASP A 52 11.77 32.97 -10.74
CA ASP A 52 12.43 31.99 -11.62
C ASP A 52 13.42 31.10 -10.85
N GLU A 53 14.09 31.66 -9.84
CA GLU A 53 14.95 30.90 -8.93
C GLU A 53 14.11 30.00 -8.01
N TRP A 54 13.01 30.53 -7.47
CA TRP A 54 12.08 29.77 -6.64
C TRP A 54 11.44 28.59 -7.38
N CYS A 55 11.05 28.76 -8.65
CA CYS A 55 10.52 27.66 -9.46
C CYS A 55 11.54 26.56 -9.70
N LYS A 56 12.82 26.89 -9.94
CA LYS A 56 13.89 25.89 -10.11
C LYS A 56 14.11 25.08 -8.85
N ASP A 57 14.03 25.71 -7.67
CA ASP A 57 14.18 25.03 -6.39
C ASP A 57 12.99 24.11 -6.08
N ILE A 58 11.76 24.57 -6.38
CA ILE A 58 10.54 23.77 -6.24
C ILE A 58 10.55 22.57 -7.19
N ASP A 59 10.95 22.77 -8.45
CA ASP A 59 11.01 21.70 -9.45
C ASP A 59 12.11 20.68 -9.12
N GLN A 60 13.17 21.07 -8.40
CA GLN A 60 14.20 20.16 -7.88
C GLN A 60 13.77 19.46 -6.58
N HIS A 61 12.72 19.93 -5.91
CA HIS A 61 12.30 19.37 -4.64
C HIS A 61 11.65 17.98 -4.85
N PRO A 62 12.08 16.94 -4.12
CA PRO A 62 11.66 15.56 -4.36
C PRO A 62 10.15 15.31 -4.19
N ALA A 63 9.43 16.19 -3.49
CA ALA A 63 7.97 16.12 -3.37
C ALA A 63 7.22 16.60 -4.64
N PHE A 64 7.83 17.41 -5.49
CA PHE A 64 7.20 18.09 -6.63
C PHE A 64 7.91 17.86 -7.97
N MET A 65 9.09 17.23 -7.95
CA MET A 65 9.90 16.89 -9.12
C MET A 65 9.13 15.98 -10.08
N LYS A 66 9.04 16.38 -11.36
CA LYS A 66 8.29 15.67 -12.40
C LYS A 66 9.06 14.50 -13.02
N ASP A 67 10.39 14.62 -13.09
CA ASP A 67 11.29 13.65 -13.72
C ASP A 67 12.46 13.29 -12.80
N LEU A 68 12.72 11.99 -12.63
CA LEU A 68 13.83 11.46 -11.83
C LEU A 68 15.07 11.31 -12.71
N GLU A 69 15.91 12.35 -12.77
CA GLU A 69 17.22 12.22 -13.39
C GLU A 69 18.18 11.47 -12.45
N THR A 70 18.44 10.19 -12.75
CA THR A 70 19.32 9.28 -12.01
C THR A 70 20.82 9.59 -12.17
N GLY A 71 21.17 10.74 -12.76
CA GLY A 71 22.47 10.97 -13.38
C GLY A 71 23.33 12.10 -12.79
N SER A 72 23.07 12.64 -11.61
CA SER A 72 24.00 13.61 -11.01
C SER A 72 23.85 13.73 -9.50
N LYS A 73 24.93 14.12 -8.83
CA LYS A 73 25.12 14.25 -7.37
C LYS A 73 24.22 15.33 -6.76
N SER A 74 22.91 15.18 -6.85
CA SER A 74 21.93 16.08 -6.26
C SER A 74 21.92 15.92 -4.74
N GLN A 75 21.81 17.02 -4.00
CA GLN A 75 21.73 17.05 -2.53
C GLN A 75 20.55 16.22 -1.97
N TYR A 76 19.62 15.80 -2.84
CA TYR A 76 18.44 15.01 -2.52
C TYR A 76 18.57 13.53 -2.89
N ALA A 77 19.76 13.04 -3.27
CA ALA A 77 19.96 11.62 -3.61
C ALA A 77 19.55 10.68 -2.47
N ASP A 78 19.87 11.02 -1.22
CA ASP A 78 19.52 10.23 -0.04
C ASP A 78 18.01 10.22 0.23
N THR A 79 17.34 11.37 0.03
CA THR A 79 15.88 11.47 0.23
C THR A 79 15.11 10.78 -0.89
N ILE A 80 15.62 10.84 -2.13
CA ILE A 80 15.09 10.08 -3.27
C ILE A 80 15.24 8.57 -3.02
N SER A 81 16.39 8.13 -2.51
CA SER A 81 16.62 6.72 -2.14
C SER A 81 15.68 6.25 -1.03
N ALA A 82 15.50 7.06 0.02
CA ALA A 82 14.56 6.76 1.11
C ALA A 82 13.10 6.72 0.64
N LEU A 83 12.69 7.63 -0.25
CA LEU A 83 11.35 7.62 -0.86
C LEU A 83 11.14 6.45 -1.81
N GLN A 84 12.18 6.03 -2.54
CA GLN A 84 12.14 4.83 -3.36
C GLN A 84 11.97 3.57 -2.51
N ALA A 85 12.66 3.48 -1.36
CA ALA A 85 12.46 2.39 -0.41
C ALA A 85 11.00 2.34 0.09
N LEU A 86 10.42 3.48 0.48
CA LEU A 86 9.02 3.53 0.92
C LEU A 86 8.00 3.18 -0.19
N LYS A 87 8.28 3.55 -1.43
CA LYS A 87 7.40 3.23 -2.58
C LYS A 87 7.48 1.76 -2.99
N TYR A 88 8.63 1.13 -2.75
CA TYR A 88 8.95 -0.23 -3.13
C TYR A 88 9.49 -1.01 -1.93
N ASP A 89 8.80 -0.99 -0.78
CA ASP A 89 9.07 -2.00 0.26
C ASP A 89 8.76 -3.37 -0.40
N GLU A 90 9.82 -4.03 -0.87
CA GLU A 90 9.73 -5.32 -1.55
C GLU A 90 9.12 -6.37 -0.62
N GLU A 91 9.39 -6.24 0.68
CA GLU A 91 8.76 -7.02 1.75
C GLU A 91 7.22 -6.92 1.69
N ASP A 92 6.69 -5.72 1.49
CA ASP A 92 5.26 -5.44 1.50
C ASP A 92 4.58 -5.96 0.21
N MET A 93 5.34 -6.21 -0.86
CA MET A 93 4.87 -6.85 -2.09
C MET A 93 4.95 -8.38 -2.02
N GLU A 94 6.06 -8.91 -1.48
CA GLU A 94 6.23 -10.35 -1.24
C GLU A 94 5.18 -10.87 -0.24
N ASP A 95 4.90 -10.12 0.81
CA ASP A 95 3.87 -10.45 1.80
C ASP A 95 2.47 -10.51 1.20
N LYS A 96 2.13 -9.56 0.31
CA LYS A 96 0.85 -9.58 -0.41
C LYS A 96 0.73 -10.80 -1.33
N GLN A 97 1.82 -11.19 -1.99
CA GLN A 97 1.84 -12.39 -2.84
C GLN A 97 1.71 -13.67 -1.99
N LEU A 98 2.48 -13.79 -0.90
CA LEU A 98 2.41 -14.93 0.02
C LEU A 98 1.03 -15.07 0.64
N SER A 99 0.42 -13.96 1.04
CA SER A 99 -0.95 -13.92 1.57
C SER A 99 -1.97 -14.39 0.53
N ALA A 100 -1.88 -13.90 -0.71
CA ALA A 100 -2.75 -14.34 -1.81
C ALA A 100 -2.58 -15.85 -2.10
N GLU A 101 -1.36 -16.38 -2.04
CA GLU A 101 -1.09 -17.81 -2.18
C GLU A 101 -1.66 -18.65 -1.03
N ARG A 102 -1.54 -18.17 0.20
CA ARG A 102 -2.15 -18.81 1.37
C ARG A 102 -3.66 -18.93 1.17
N HIS A 103 -4.33 -17.85 0.77
CA HIS A 103 -5.75 -17.84 0.44
C HIS A 103 -6.12 -18.78 -0.71
N LYS A 104 -5.28 -18.88 -1.76
CA LYS A 104 -5.41 -19.87 -2.84
C LYS A 104 -5.40 -21.29 -2.28
N THR A 105 -4.43 -21.63 -1.41
CA THR A 105 -4.31 -22.97 -0.84
C THR A 105 -5.50 -23.32 0.07
N GLU A 106 -5.95 -22.36 0.88
CA GLU A 106 -7.09 -22.54 1.78
C GLU A 106 -8.41 -22.72 1.01
N GLY A 107 -8.64 -21.88 -0.01
CA GLY A 107 -9.77 -22.04 -0.92
C GLY A 107 -9.78 -23.39 -1.61
N ASN A 108 -8.61 -23.90 -2.02
CA ASN A 108 -8.49 -25.23 -2.62
C ASN A 108 -8.85 -26.36 -1.64
N LYS A 109 -8.52 -26.23 -0.35
CA LYS A 109 -8.95 -27.20 0.68
C LYS A 109 -10.47 -27.20 0.80
N HIS A 110 -11.09 -26.03 0.93
CA HIS A 110 -12.54 -25.92 1.00
C HIS A 110 -13.25 -26.43 -0.26
N PHE A 111 -12.67 -26.20 -1.44
CA PHE A 111 -13.20 -26.69 -2.70
C PHE A 111 -13.21 -28.23 -2.75
N LYS A 112 -12.11 -28.88 -2.29
CA LYS A 112 -12.03 -30.34 -2.17
C LYS A 112 -13.04 -30.90 -1.16
N LEU A 113 -13.32 -30.16 -0.10
CA LEU A 113 -14.32 -30.52 0.92
C LEU A 113 -15.77 -30.26 0.48
N GLY A 114 -16.02 -29.80 -0.74
CA GLY A 114 -17.36 -29.46 -1.23
C GLY A 114 -17.97 -28.19 -0.61
N LYS A 115 -17.20 -27.47 0.22
CA LYS A 115 -17.61 -26.21 0.87
C LYS A 115 -17.41 -25.04 -0.10
N TYR A 116 -18.16 -25.02 -1.19
CA TYR A 116 -17.94 -24.08 -2.30
C TYR A 116 -18.11 -22.60 -1.90
N ARG A 117 -19.03 -22.28 -0.98
CA ARG A 117 -19.23 -20.91 -0.49
C ARG A 117 -18.00 -20.39 0.28
N TRP A 118 -17.47 -21.21 1.18
CA TRP A 118 -16.23 -20.89 1.90
C TRP A 118 -15.04 -20.76 0.94
N ALA A 119 -14.95 -21.63 -0.06
CA ALA A 119 -13.93 -21.53 -1.09
C ALA A 119 -14.02 -20.20 -1.86
N THR A 120 -15.23 -19.73 -2.22
CA THR A 120 -15.41 -18.45 -2.91
C THR A 120 -14.95 -17.26 -2.06
N ASP A 121 -15.17 -17.32 -0.75
CA ASP A 121 -14.78 -16.25 0.16
C ASP A 121 -13.26 -16.22 0.31
N CYS A 122 -12.61 -17.37 0.52
CA CYS A 122 -11.15 -17.46 0.57
C CYS A 122 -10.49 -16.93 -0.72
N TYR A 123 -10.99 -17.31 -1.90
CA TYR A 123 -10.44 -16.77 -3.15
C TYR A 123 -10.67 -15.26 -3.29
N SER A 124 -11.79 -14.75 -2.77
CA SER A 124 -12.07 -13.31 -2.79
C SER A 124 -11.13 -12.53 -1.88
N GLU A 125 -10.80 -13.06 -0.69
CA GLU A 125 -9.78 -12.47 0.18
C GLU A 125 -8.39 -12.48 -0.50
N GLY A 126 -8.04 -13.55 -1.20
CA GLY A 126 -6.80 -13.61 -1.99
C GLY A 126 -6.75 -12.53 -3.09
N ILE A 127 -7.87 -12.27 -3.77
CA ILE A 127 -7.96 -11.21 -4.80
C ILE A 127 -7.86 -9.81 -4.17
N LYS A 128 -8.39 -9.62 -2.95
CA LYS A 128 -8.32 -8.33 -2.23
C LYS A 128 -6.90 -7.92 -1.86
N GLN A 129 -5.97 -8.87 -1.73
CA GLN A 129 -4.55 -8.57 -1.48
C GLN A 129 -3.88 -7.81 -2.64
N ARG A 130 -4.51 -7.76 -3.83
CA ARG A 130 -4.02 -7.03 -5.01
C ARG A 130 -2.55 -7.35 -5.34
N CYS A 131 -2.20 -8.63 -5.29
CA CYS A 131 -0.84 -9.08 -5.64
C CYS A 131 -0.49 -8.65 -7.08
N LEU A 132 0.78 -8.32 -7.32
CA LEU A 132 1.26 -7.89 -8.65
C LEU A 132 1.40 -9.05 -9.65
N ASP A 133 1.43 -10.30 -9.15
CA ASP A 133 1.52 -11.48 -10.00
C ASP A 133 0.22 -11.70 -10.79
N ARG A 134 0.31 -11.42 -12.10
CA ARG A 134 -0.76 -11.58 -13.07
C ARG A 134 -1.22 -13.05 -13.18
N LYS A 135 -0.31 -14.01 -13.07
CA LYS A 135 -0.64 -15.44 -13.17
C LYS A 135 -1.42 -15.91 -11.94
N LEU A 136 -0.97 -15.54 -10.74
CA LEU A 136 -1.69 -15.83 -9.50
C LEU A 136 -3.10 -15.24 -9.49
N ASN A 137 -3.26 -13.99 -9.91
CA ASN A 137 -4.57 -13.35 -10.05
C ASN A 137 -5.48 -14.10 -11.04
N SER A 138 -4.95 -14.51 -12.20
CA SER A 138 -5.72 -15.30 -13.17
C SER A 138 -6.22 -16.61 -12.54
N VAL A 139 -5.35 -17.32 -11.83
CA VAL A 139 -5.68 -18.59 -11.15
C VAL A 139 -6.75 -18.39 -10.06
N LEU A 140 -6.64 -17.34 -9.25
CA LEU A 140 -7.62 -17.01 -8.21
C LEU A 140 -9.01 -16.75 -8.80
N HIS A 141 -9.09 -15.93 -9.85
CA HIS A 141 -10.34 -15.67 -10.56
C HIS A 141 -10.91 -16.94 -11.20
N GLY A 142 -10.08 -17.78 -11.82
CA GLY A 142 -10.49 -19.06 -12.40
C GLY A 142 -11.03 -20.05 -11.36
N ASN A 143 -10.37 -20.17 -10.22
CA ASN A 143 -10.81 -21.04 -9.13
C ASN A 143 -12.11 -20.53 -8.48
N ARG A 144 -12.25 -19.21 -8.31
CA ARG A 144 -13.50 -18.59 -7.85
C ARG A 144 -14.63 -18.85 -8.84
N ALA A 145 -14.39 -18.76 -10.15
CA ALA A 145 -15.38 -19.08 -11.17
C ALA A 145 -15.85 -20.55 -11.07
N ALA A 146 -14.93 -21.49 -10.88
CA ALA A 146 -15.26 -22.90 -10.70
C ALA A 146 -16.12 -23.14 -9.44
N ALA A 147 -15.81 -22.46 -8.33
CA ALA A 147 -16.59 -22.55 -7.11
C ALA A 147 -17.99 -21.91 -7.26
N GLN A 148 -18.09 -20.73 -7.90
CA GLN A 148 -19.37 -20.08 -8.21
C GLN A 148 -20.24 -20.94 -9.13
N LYS A 149 -19.65 -21.63 -10.12
CA LYS A 149 -20.35 -22.59 -10.98
C LYS A 149 -20.97 -23.73 -10.17
N ARG A 150 -20.24 -24.28 -9.19
CA ARG A 150 -20.74 -25.35 -8.30
C ARG A 150 -21.90 -24.90 -7.41
N ILE A 151 -21.95 -23.62 -7.06
CA ILE A 151 -23.06 -23.01 -6.28
C ILE A 151 -24.29 -22.73 -7.18
N GLY A 152 -24.12 -22.65 -8.49
CA GLY A 152 -25.18 -22.26 -9.45
C GLY A 152 -25.16 -20.78 -9.86
N ASN A 153 -24.17 -20.01 -9.40
CA ASN A 153 -24.02 -18.59 -9.71
C ASN A 153 -23.31 -18.37 -11.07
N LEU A 154 -23.97 -18.77 -12.15
CA LEU A 154 -23.39 -18.74 -13.50
C LEU A 154 -22.95 -17.34 -13.93
N ARG A 155 -23.76 -16.31 -13.66
CA ARG A 155 -23.45 -14.91 -14.02
C ARG A 155 -22.13 -14.43 -13.41
N SER A 156 -21.89 -14.74 -12.15
CA SER A 156 -20.66 -14.39 -11.45
C SER A 156 -19.47 -15.19 -11.96
N ALA A 157 -19.68 -16.50 -12.21
CA ALA A 157 -18.64 -17.37 -12.77
C ALA A 157 -18.13 -16.87 -14.12
N ILE A 158 -19.01 -16.38 -15.00
CA ILE A 158 -18.61 -15.84 -16.31
C ILE A 158 -17.78 -14.57 -16.16
N LYS A 159 -18.20 -13.64 -15.29
CA LYS A 159 -17.44 -12.42 -15.02
C LYS A 159 -16.02 -12.74 -14.53
N ASP A 160 -15.92 -13.73 -13.64
CA ASP A 160 -14.64 -14.19 -13.12
C ASP A 160 -13.77 -14.85 -14.21
N CYS A 161 -14.35 -15.65 -15.10
CA CYS A 161 -13.64 -16.19 -16.26
C CYS A 161 -13.10 -15.09 -17.19
N VAL A 162 -13.89 -14.04 -17.45
CA VAL A 162 -13.45 -12.90 -18.28
C VAL A 162 -12.30 -12.14 -17.61
N LEU A 163 -12.38 -11.92 -16.29
CA LEU A 163 -11.30 -11.28 -15.53
C LEU A 163 -10.03 -12.13 -15.55
N ALA A 164 -10.13 -13.44 -15.37
CA ALA A 164 -8.99 -14.36 -15.44
C ALA A 164 -8.28 -14.31 -16.81
N LEU A 165 -9.05 -14.27 -17.91
CA LEU A 165 -8.52 -14.11 -19.27
C LEU A 165 -7.82 -12.76 -19.48
N LYS A 166 -8.33 -11.68 -18.86
CA LYS A 166 -7.65 -10.37 -18.90
C LYS A 166 -6.29 -10.39 -18.22
N PHE A 167 -6.10 -11.26 -17.22
CA PHE A 167 -4.81 -11.40 -16.53
C PHE A 167 -3.87 -12.35 -17.27
N ASP A 168 -4.33 -13.53 -17.65
CA ASP A 168 -3.51 -14.49 -18.38
C ASP A 168 -4.35 -15.20 -19.44
N ALA A 169 -4.08 -14.88 -20.71
CA ALA A 169 -4.76 -15.44 -21.86
C ALA A 169 -4.35 -16.90 -22.15
N THR A 170 -3.24 -17.37 -21.57
CA THR A 170 -2.69 -18.72 -21.82
C THR A 170 -3.17 -19.76 -20.82
N ASN A 171 -3.90 -19.36 -19.78
CA ASN A 171 -4.33 -20.27 -18.72
C ASN A 171 -5.40 -21.25 -19.27
N MET A 172 -4.97 -22.39 -19.83
CA MET A 172 -5.82 -23.43 -20.45
C MET A 172 -6.92 -23.99 -19.53
N LYS A 173 -6.81 -23.80 -18.20
CA LYS A 173 -7.90 -24.10 -17.26
C LYS A 173 -9.15 -23.23 -17.49
N LEU A 174 -9.03 -22.14 -18.24
CA LEU A 174 -10.12 -21.28 -18.70
C LEU A 174 -10.87 -21.82 -19.93
N GLY A 175 -10.68 -23.08 -20.32
CA GLY A 175 -11.66 -23.80 -21.16
C GLY A 175 -13.09 -23.72 -20.59
N TYR A 176 -13.23 -23.45 -19.28
CA TYR A 176 -14.51 -23.10 -18.66
C TYR A 176 -15.14 -21.82 -19.21
N ALA A 177 -14.40 -20.84 -19.72
CA ALA A 177 -14.98 -19.62 -20.29
C ALA A 177 -15.79 -19.94 -21.56
N ASN A 178 -15.19 -20.67 -22.50
CA ASN A 178 -15.89 -21.16 -23.70
C ASN A 178 -17.04 -22.10 -23.32
N GLN A 179 -16.82 -23.04 -22.39
CA GLN A 179 -17.88 -23.93 -21.91
C GLN A 179 -19.01 -23.19 -21.15
N CYS A 180 -18.70 -22.10 -20.44
CA CYS A 180 -19.68 -21.27 -19.74
C CYS A 180 -20.47 -20.44 -20.74
N VAL A 181 -19.84 -19.89 -21.79
CA VAL A 181 -20.53 -19.20 -22.89
C VAL A 181 -21.44 -20.18 -23.64
N GLU A 182 -20.95 -21.37 -23.97
CA GLU A 182 -21.77 -22.45 -24.54
C GLU A 182 -22.92 -22.86 -23.61
N TRP A 183 -22.70 -22.92 -22.30
CA TRP A 183 -23.76 -23.19 -21.33
C TRP A 183 -24.82 -22.09 -21.30
N ILE A 184 -24.44 -20.81 -21.38
CA ILE A 184 -25.40 -19.69 -21.49
C ILE A 184 -26.18 -19.79 -22.80
N GLU A 185 -25.50 -20.04 -23.92
CA GLU A 185 -26.13 -20.25 -25.22
C GLU A 185 -27.16 -21.38 -25.15
N LYS A 186 -26.81 -22.50 -24.51
CA LYS A 186 -27.67 -23.66 -24.31
C LYS A 186 -28.82 -23.37 -23.35
N ALA A 187 -28.58 -22.63 -22.26
CA ALA A 187 -29.61 -22.20 -21.31
C ALA A 187 -30.58 -21.19 -21.93
N LYS A 188 -30.10 -20.26 -22.77
CA LYS A 188 -30.93 -19.34 -23.58
C LYS A 188 -31.80 -20.09 -24.58
N LYS A 189 -31.27 -21.14 -25.22
CA LYS A 189 -32.04 -22.03 -26.11
C LYS A 189 -33.08 -22.85 -25.34
N GLY A 190 -32.76 -23.36 -24.15
CA GLY A 190 -33.70 -24.10 -23.28
C GLY A 190 -34.86 -23.24 -22.77
N PHE A 191 -34.61 -21.96 -22.48
CA PHE A 191 -35.66 -21.01 -22.08
C PHE A 191 -36.63 -20.60 -23.21
N LYS A 192 -36.23 -20.79 -24.48
CA LYS A 192 -37.08 -20.53 -25.66
C LYS A 192 -38.02 -21.69 -25.99
N SER A 193 -37.92 -22.84 -25.31
CA SER A 193 -38.92 -23.89 -25.43
C SER A 193 -40.09 -23.58 -24.48
N PRO A 194 -41.34 -23.52 -24.96
CA PRO A 194 -42.47 -23.20 -24.10
C PRO A 194 -42.56 -24.25 -22.99
N MET A 195 -42.47 -23.77 -21.76
CA MET A 195 -42.68 -24.54 -20.54
C MET A 195 -44.11 -25.11 -20.61
N ASN A 196 -44.24 -26.34 -21.12
CA ASN A 196 -45.52 -27.03 -21.19
C ASN A 196 -45.91 -27.43 -19.76
N ARG A 197 -46.53 -26.50 -19.05
CA ARG A 197 -47.16 -26.76 -17.74
C ARG A 197 -48.45 -27.51 -18.01
N SER A 198 -48.35 -28.83 -18.12
CA SER A 198 -49.50 -29.71 -17.95
C SER A 198 -50.01 -29.55 -16.51
N ARG A 199 -51.12 -28.83 -16.36
CA ARG A 199 -51.99 -28.86 -15.18
C ARG A 199 -52.49 -30.30 -15.01
N ALA A 200 -52.26 -30.87 -13.84
CA ALA A 200 -53.04 -31.95 -13.25
C ALA A 200 -53.26 -31.60 -11.78
#